data_AF-A0A3M9Z2M6-F1
#
_entry.id   AF-A0A3M9Z2M6-F1
#
_cell.length_a   1.000
_cell.length_b   1.000
_cell.length_c   1.000
_cell.angle_alpha   90.00
_cell.angle_beta   90.00
_cell.angle_gamma   90.00
#
_symmetry.space_group_name_H-M   'P 1'
#
loop_
_entity.id
_entity.type
_entity.pdbx_description
1 polymer ?
#
loop_
_entity_poly.entity_id
_entity_poly.type
_entity_poly.pdbx_seq_one_letter_code
_entity_poly.pdbx_strand_id
1 'polypeptide(L)'
;MRNFPTQYNLQADDVLYFCHIPKTAGMTFRTIVEDQFHCSDVCPATLNAQLAKMSPEEIQSYRLFRGHLGFINLPELLPGKQVINVTVLREPVARVISHYEYIRRMPGDPHYEAVKDMTLEEFAQKLTAGKVGKNIQTYHVAKTAQFSLESLSPQETLDLAKASLDDFAFVGLVERFQDSLFLLSYIFGWKPIFNSRKENAAGKQKAVQEIPASTLEVIQANTRLDDVLYRHAKEIFEVRFAAMQRDLIDRFGAEVVPELVDQPDPQLSSEQLAALLEKHYDQRYRELHPKPPKVALYDFCQPLRGTGWQRREYFDQDPLAYRWIGPTPSATLDIPFDTSTDAYLEFQMVGLTVTLPELIKTLKLEVNQQPLPYDLLFSNEGRQILRAYVPQSVLQSQRPFTNIQFEVSRTISLNSINPLNPDTRLVGLAFNVVQLLPAAKVTELSIVAPQFRFAPWQETVAFMRQQAPPEEPVVAPTVFRIQLPNPITDYKTFLKKGGFPWLILHKGMVETVDTVLFKLIGQGFAPVYANEVFVIFSTHRHLPKLPYTSPHVKPLYVDYLKRQLAKVTKPIWRRVVSSGQKNQAQTKAQPKLNAK
;
A
#
# COMPACT_ATOMS: atom_id res chain seq x y z
N MET A 1 20.53 23.94 2.98
CA MET A 1 19.42 24.61 2.30
C MET A 1 19.77 25.99 1.75
N ARG A 2 20.57 26.85 2.40
CA ARG A 2 20.93 28.17 1.83
C ARG A 2 21.69 28.04 0.50
N ASN A 3 22.57 27.05 0.42
CA ASN A 3 23.42 26.77 -0.75
C ASN A 3 22.79 25.72 -1.68
N PHE A 4 21.60 25.21 -1.34
CA PHE A 4 20.91 24.20 -2.15
C PHE A 4 19.84 24.85 -3.03
N PRO A 5 19.66 24.41 -4.29
CA PRO A 5 18.62 24.95 -5.18
C PRO A 5 17.22 25.03 -4.54
N THR A 6 16.43 26.04 -4.91
CA THR A 6 15.06 26.22 -4.38
C THR A 6 14.13 25.08 -4.76
N GLN A 7 14.31 24.54 -5.97
CA GLN A 7 13.65 23.35 -6.49
C GLN A 7 14.74 22.44 -7.08
N TYR A 8 14.55 21.12 -7.00
CA TYR A 8 15.53 20.14 -7.40
C TYR A 8 14.89 18.83 -7.86
N ASN A 9 15.33 18.35 -9.02
CA ASN A 9 14.86 17.09 -9.59
C ASN A 9 15.90 16.02 -9.30
N LEU A 10 15.52 15.00 -8.51
CA LEU A 10 16.41 13.89 -8.21
C LEU A 10 16.84 13.20 -9.51
N GLN A 11 18.15 13.19 -9.76
CA GLN A 11 18.79 12.52 -10.88
C GLN A 11 18.97 11.03 -10.61
N ALA A 12 19.26 10.24 -11.66
CA ALA A 12 19.42 8.79 -11.54
C ALA A 12 20.52 8.37 -10.54
N ASP A 13 21.60 9.16 -10.47
CA ASP A 13 22.74 8.92 -9.57
C ASP A 13 22.63 9.64 -8.21
N ASP A 14 21.51 10.32 -7.96
CA ASP A 14 21.22 10.88 -6.64
C ASP A 14 20.75 9.79 -5.69
N VAL A 15 21.26 9.87 -4.46
CA VAL A 15 20.84 9.07 -3.31
C VAL A 15 20.30 10.00 -2.24
N LEU A 16 19.02 9.88 -1.91
CA LEU A 16 18.43 10.63 -0.81
C LEU A 16 18.79 9.97 0.51
N TYR A 17 19.44 10.71 1.40
CA TYR A 17 19.73 10.25 2.76
C TYR A 17 18.88 11.04 3.77
N PHE A 18 17.95 10.34 4.41
CA PHE A 18 17.27 10.87 5.58
C PHE A 18 18.13 10.66 6.83
N CYS A 19 18.80 11.72 7.26
CA CYS A 19 19.50 11.81 8.54
C CYS A 19 18.48 11.77 9.69
N HIS A 20 18.14 10.56 10.13
CA HIS A 20 17.11 10.34 11.15
C HIS A 20 17.66 10.55 12.55
N ILE A 21 17.25 11.67 13.15
CA ILE A 21 17.53 12.02 14.54
C ILE A 21 16.39 11.47 15.43
N PRO A 22 16.70 10.77 16.52
CA PRO A 22 15.69 10.30 17.46
C PRO A 22 14.76 11.41 17.96
N LYS A 23 13.44 11.11 17.91
CA LYS A 23 12.35 11.92 18.48
C LYS A 23 12.04 13.23 17.74
N THR A 24 12.40 13.31 16.46
CA THR A 24 12.05 14.43 15.57
C THR A 24 11.01 14.02 14.50
N ALA A 25 9.96 13.29 14.92
CA ALA A 25 8.93 12.71 14.03
C ALA A 25 9.47 11.76 12.94
N GLY A 26 10.67 11.19 13.14
CA GLY A 26 11.35 10.43 12.10
C GLY A 26 10.69 9.11 11.69
N MET A 27 9.84 8.49 12.50
CA MET A 27 9.05 7.32 12.04
C MET A 27 8.02 7.71 10.98
N THR A 28 7.29 8.80 11.20
CA THR A 28 6.33 9.34 10.23
C THR A 28 7.06 9.83 8.98
N PHE A 29 8.12 10.63 9.15
CA PHE A 29 8.90 11.15 8.01
C PHE A 29 9.54 10.03 7.18
N ARG A 30 10.03 8.97 7.82
CA ARG A 30 10.54 7.76 7.16
C ARG A 30 9.51 7.18 6.19
N THR A 31 8.27 6.96 6.63
CA THR A 31 7.25 6.38 5.74
C THR A 31 6.86 7.32 4.61
N ILE A 32 6.88 8.64 4.89
CA ILE A 32 6.64 9.67 3.86
C ILE A 32 7.70 9.64 2.77
N VAL A 33 9.00 9.57 3.12
CA VAL A 33 10.06 9.50 2.11
C VAL A 33 10.09 8.15 1.41
N GLU A 34 9.80 7.04 2.10
CA GLU A 34 9.63 5.71 1.47
C GLU A 34 8.55 5.73 0.38
N ASP A 35 7.47 6.50 0.62
CA ASP A 35 6.39 6.66 -0.34
C ASP A 35 6.82 7.40 -1.62
N GLN A 36 7.98 8.07 -1.65
CA GLN A 36 8.47 8.80 -2.83
C GLN A 36 9.42 7.98 -3.71
N PHE A 37 9.71 6.73 -3.34
CA PHE A 37 10.66 5.87 -4.03
C PHE A 37 10.03 4.56 -4.48
N HIS A 38 10.59 4.01 -5.56
CA HIS A 38 10.28 2.65 -5.94
C HIS A 38 10.73 1.69 -4.82
N CYS A 39 10.01 0.59 -4.58
CA CYS A 39 10.33 -0.32 -3.48
C CYS A 39 11.75 -0.92 -3.56
N SER A 40 12.23 -1.20 -4.77
CA SER A 40 13.61 -1.66 -5.02
C SER A 40 14.66 -0.59 -4.72
N ASP A 41 14.29 0.69 -4.72
CA ASP A 41 15.22 1.79 -4.50
C ASP A 41 15.41 2.08 -3.00
N VAL A 42 14.59 1.47 -2.14
CA VAL A 42 14.63 1.68 -0.69
C VAL A 42 15.57 0.69 -0.03
N CYS A 43 16.63 1.18 0.59
CA CYS A 43 17.53 0.33 1.37
C CYS A 43 16.77 -0.31 2.55
N PRO A 44 16.77 -1.65 2.67
CA PRO A 44 16.07 -2.34 3.74
C PRO A 44 16.75 -2.14 5.10
N ALA A 45 18.06 -1.87 5.12
CA ALA A 45 18.80 -1.61 6.34
C ALA A 45 18.40 -0.25 6.96
N THR A 46 18.05 -0.28 8.25
CA THR A 46 17.73 0.89 9.07
C THR A 46 18.75 1.12 10.18
N LEU A 47 19.67 0.16 10.36
CA LEU A 47 20.72 0.13 11.37
C LEU A 47 22.05 -0.27 10.75
N ASN A 48 23.15 0.22 11.33
CA ASN A 48 24.50 -0.06 10.85
C ASN A 48 24.84 -1.55 10.73
N ALA A 49 24.42 -2.34 11.73
CA ALA A 49 24.69 -3.78 11.76
C ALA A 49 23.95 -4.56 10.66
N GLN A 50 22.88 -4.00 10.09
CA GLN A 50 22.19 -4.57 8.94
C GLN A 50 22.94 -4.21 7.66
N LEU A 51 23.35 -2.94 7.52
CA LEU A 51 24.10 -2.48 6.35
C LEU A 51 25.45 -3.20 6.22
N ALA A 52 26.14 -3.45 7.32
CA ALA A 52 27.41 -4.19 7.35
C ALA A 52 27.31 -5.67 6.88
N LYS A 53 26.10 -6.21 6.73
CA LYS A 53 25.87 -7.58 6.23
C LYS A 53 25.60 -7.62 4.72
N MET A 54 25.46 -6.47 4.08
CA MET A 54 25.14 -6.34 2.66
C MET A 54 26.43 -6.20 1.85
N SER A 55 26.42 -6.66 0.60
CA SER A 55 27.56 -6.44 -0.30
C SER A 55 27.62 -4.98 -0.77
N PRO A 56 28.80 -4.48 -1.18
CA PRO A 56 28.92 -3.14 -1.77
C PRO A 56 27.99 -2.93 -2.98
N GLU A 57 27.82 -3.95 -3.82
CA GLU A 57 26.98 -3.90 -5.02
C GLU A 57 25.50 -3.78 -4.65
N GLU A 58 25.06 -4.52 -3.62
CA GLU A 58 23.70 -4.39 -3.08
C GLU A 58 23.46 -2.97 -2.56
N ILE A 59 24.37 -2.43 -1.74
CA ILE A 59 24.27 -1.09 -1.16
C ILE A 59 24.14 -0.02 -2.27
N GLN A 60 24.97 -0.11 -3.31
CA GLN A 60 25.00 0.86 -4.41
C GLN A 60 23.75 0.84 -5.31
N SER A 61 22.94 -0.22 -5.25
CA SER A 61 21.69 -0.33 -6.00
C SER A 61 20.55 0.53 -5.44
N TYR A 62 20.63 0.94 -4.17
CA TYR A 62 19.58 1.72 -3.51
C TYR A 62 19.74 3.22 -3.71
N ARG A 63 18.62 3.94 -3.72
CA ARG A 63 18.55 5.40 -3.87
C ARG A 63 17.95 6.11 -2.65
N LEU A 64 17.41 5.37 -1.69
CA LEU A 64 16.93 5.92 -0.42
C LEU A 64 17.58 5.20 0.77
N PHE A 65 18.26 5.98 1.60
CA PHE A 65 18.79 5.55 2.89
C PHE A 65 18.08 6.29 4.01
N ARG A 66 17.71 5.56 5.06
CA ARG A 66 16.93 6.08 6.19
C ARG A 66 17.27 5.32 7.47
N GLY A 67 17.02 5.94 8.62
CA GLY A 67 17.23 5.29 9.92
C GLY A 67 18.53 5.71 10.59
N HIS A 68 18.94 4.97 11.63
CA HIS A 68 20.03 5.37 12.52
C HIS A 68 21.40 5.01 11.94
N LEU A 69 21.68 5.54 10.75
CA LEU A 69 22.89 5.31 9.97
C LEU A 69 24.01 6.31 10.26
N GLY A 70 23.82 7.25 11.20
CA GLY A 70 24.78 8.31 11.55
C GLY A 70 26.11 7.82 12.17
N PHE A 71 26.40 6.51 12.15
CA PHE A 71 27.73 5.98 12.46
C PHE A 71 28.28 5.10 11.33
N ILE A 72 27.93 5.44 10.08
CA ILE A 72 28.57 4.94 8.87
C ILE A 72 28.93 6.12 7.96
N ASN A 73 30.08 6.04 7.28
CA ASN A 73 30.47 6.99 6.23
C ASN A 73 29.73 6.63 4.92
N LEU A 74 28.48 7.07 4.80
CA LEU A 74 27.63 6.70 3.68
C LEU A 74 28.21 7.10 2.29
N PRO A 75 28.82 8.30 2.11
CA PRO A 75 29.47 8.66 0.85
C PRO A 75 30.56 7.68 0.40
N GLU A 76 31.33 7.12 1.34
CA GLU A 76 32.38 6.13 1.03
C GLU A 76 31.80 4.80 0.52
N LEU A 77 30.59 4.44 0.98
CA LEU A 77 29.87 3.25 0.52
C LEU A 77 29.17 3.43 -0.82
N LEU A 78 29.10 4.67 -1.33
CA LEU A 78 28.34 5.04 -2.52
C LEU A 78 29.22 5.82 -3.52
N PRO A 79 30.34 5.23 -3.99
CA PRO A 79 31.23 5.89 -4.93
C PRO A 79 30.48 6.27 -6.22
N GLY A 80 30.69 7.50 -6.68
CA GLY A 80 30.04 8.03 -7.90
C GLY A 80 28.58 8.43 -7.75
N LYS A 81 27.99 8.31 -6.55
CA LYS A 81 26.64 8.80 -6.26
C LYS A 81 26.69 10.14 -5.53
N GLN A 82 25.70 10.99 -5.80
CA GLN A 82 25.52 12.25 -5.09
C GLN A 82 24.56 12.04 -3.91
N VAL A 83 25.05 12.25 -2.69
CA VAL A 83 24.22 12.11 -1.48
C VAL A 83 23.45 13.41 -1.22
N ILE A 84 22.13 13.33 -1.32
CA ILE A 84 21.19 14.42 -1.08
C ILE A 84 20.62 14.30 0.34
N ASN A 85 21.12 15.14 1.25
CA ASN A 85 20.77 15.06 2.66
C ASN A 85 19.44 15.76 2.98
N VAL A 86 18.59 15.06 3.73
CA VAL A 86 17.35 15.61 4.30
C VAL A 86 17.24 15.29 5.80
N THR A 87 16.66 16.17 6.60
CA THR A 87 16.40 15.90 8.01
C THR A 87 15.17 16.64 8.53
N VAL A 88 14.74 16.28 9.74
CA VAL A 88 13.72 16.98 10.51
C VAL A 88 14.28 17.23 11.91
N LEU A 89 14.22 18.48 12.35
CA LEU A 89 14.63 18.92 13.69
C LEU A 89 13.42 19.20 14.56
N ARG A 90 13.66 19.29 15.86
CA ARG A 90 12.68 19.63 16.88
C ARG A 90 13.27 20.59 17.89
N GLU A 91 12.44 21.40 18.52
CA GLU A 91 12.85 22.23 19.65
C GLU A 91 13.56 21.33 20.71
N PRO A 92 14.79 21.67 21.13
CA PRO A 92 15.64 20.75 21.88
C PRO A 92 15.05 20.28 23.21
N VAL A 93 14.37 21.15 23.96
CA VAL A 93 13.73 20.79 25.24
C VAL A 93 12.59 19.81 25.00
N ALA A 94 11.69 20.11 24.06
CA ALA A 94 10.57 19.26 23.67
C ALA A 94 11.04 17.89 23.15
N ARG A 95 12.18 17.83 22.47
CA ARG A 95 12.81 16.58 22.04
C ARG A 95 13.27 15.73 23.22
N VAL A 96 13.91 16.32 24.23
CA VAL A 96 14.35 15.61 25.45
C VAL A 96 13.15 15.03 26.20
N ILE A 97 12.10 15.83 26.39
CA ILE A 97 10.85 15.38 27.05
C ILE A 97 10.23 14.21 26.29
N SER A 98 10.13 14.33 24.96
CA SER A 98 9.57 13.28 24.12
C SER A 98 10.39 12.00 24.15
N HIS A 99 11.71 12.10 24.34
CA HIS A 99 12.58 10.94 24.50
C HIS A 99 12.33 10.23 25.83
N TYR A 100 12.31 11.00 26.92
CA TYR A 100 11.99 10.52 28.26
C TYR A 100 10.64 9.80 28.30
N GLU A 101 9.58 10.45 27.81
CA GLU A 101 8.23 9.87 27.78
C GLU A 101 8.11 8.64 26.88
N TYR A 102 8.90 8.57 25.80
CA TYR A 102 8.91 7.41 24.93
C TYR A 102 9.52 6.21 25.62
N ILE A 103 10.72 6.35 26.22
CA ILE A 103 11.38 5.26 26.92
C ILE A 103 10.42 4.71 27.98
N ARG A 104 9.83 5.56 28.83
CA ARG A 104 8.91 5.15 29.90
C ARG A 104 7.63 4.43 29.46
N ARG A 105 7.24 4.53 28.19
CA ARG A 105 6.04 3.87 27.65
C ARG A 105 6.36 2.59 26.89
N MET A 106 7.63 2.27 26.71
CA MET A 106 8.09 1.16 25.86
C MET A 106 8.87 0.15 26.71
N PRO A 107 8.20 -0.83 27.36
CA PRO A 107 8.87 -1.88 28.14
C PRO A 107 9.96 -2.66 27.38
N GLY A 108 9.89 -2.70 26.05
CA GLY A 108 10.90 -3.33 25.20
C GLY A 108 12.10 -2.45 24.84
N ASP A 109 12.14 -1.19 25.28
CA ASP A 109 13.29 -0.31 25.06
C ASP A 109 14.47 -0.71 25.97
N PRO A 110 15.72 -0.80 25.48
CA PRO A 110 16.88 -1.16 26.30
C PRO A 110 17.10 -0.25 27.52
N HIS A 111 16.60 0.98 27.49
CA HIS A 111 16.73 1.94 28.58
C HIS A 111 15.51 1.96 29.51
N TYR A 112 14.46 1.17 29.24
CA TYR A 112 13.20 1.18 29.99
C TYR A 112 13.40 0.98 31.49
N GLU A 113 14.07 -0.11 31.89
CA GLU A 113 14.24 -0.47 33.30
C GLU A 113 15.01 0.60 34.09
N ALA A 114 15.95 1.30 33.45
CA ALA A 114 16.67 2.39 34.09
C ALA A 114 15.80 3.64 34.26
N VAL A 115 14.94 3.96 33.29
CA VAL A 115 14.26 5.27 33.18
C VAL A 115 12.81 5.25 33.69
N LYS A 116 12.14 4.09 33.73
CA LYS A 116 10.70 3.95 34.03
C LYS A 116 10.24 4.67 35.31
N ASP A 117 11.09 4.65 36.34
CA ASP A 117 10.84 5.22 37.66
C ASP A 117 11.57 6.57 37.90
N MET A 118 12.38 7.03 36.95
CA MET A 118 13.08 8.32 37.06
C MET A 118 12.11 9.48 36.84
N THR A 119 12.34 10.58 37.56
CA THR A 119 11.79 11.90 37.22
C THR A 119 12.46 12.46 35.96
N LEU A 120 11.85 13.48 35.35
CA LEU A 120 12.44 14.17 34.19
C LEU A 120 13.77 14.86 34.56
N GLU A 121 13.90 15.38 35.78
CA GLU A 121 15.12 16.04 36.26
C GLU A 121 16.28 15.04 36.39
N GLU A 122 16.05 13.90 37.05
CA GLU A 122 17.05 12.84 37.17
C GLU A 122 17.47 12.30 35.80
N PHE A 123 16.52 12.17 34.87
CA PHE A 123 16.81 11.79 33.50
C PHE A 123 17.70 12.84 32.80
N ALA A 124 17.36 14.12 32.93
CA ALA A 124 18.13 15.22 32.34
C ALA A 124 19.55 15.30 32.90
N GLN A 125 19.73 15.12 34.22
CA GLN A 125 21.04 15.11 34.87
C GLN A 125 21.94 13.95 34.39
N LYS A 126 21.34 12.81 34.05
CA LYS A 126 22.05 11.61 33.56
C LYS A 126 22.33 11.61 32.06
N LEU A 127 21.94 12.65 31.32
CA LEU A 127 22.29 12.76 29.89
C LEU A 127 23.81 12.82 29.73
N THR A 128 24.39 11.84 29.04
CA THR A 128 25.81 11.81 28.68
C THR A 128 26.02 12.38 27.28
N ALA A 129 27.28 12.66 26.91
CA ALA A 129 27.60 12.85 25.49
C ALA A 129 27.47 11.49 24.76
N GLY A 130 26.81 11.43 23.61
CA GLY A 130 26.64 10.18 22.87
C GLY A 130 25.39 10.08 22.00
N LYS A 131 25.10 8.87 21.49
CA LYS A 131 24.14 8.60 20.40
C LYS A 131 22.71 9.09 20.66
N VAL A 132 22.32 9.23 21.93
CA VAL A 132 20.96 9.66 22.34
C VAL A 132 20.97 10.74 23.45
N GLY A 133 22.13 11.39 23.64
CA GLY A 133 22.45 12.20 24.81
C GLY A 133 22.39 13.73 24.60
N LYS A 134 23.35 14.46 25.17
CA LYS A 134 23.49 15.93 25.05
C LYS A 134 23.73 16.37 23.61
N ASN A 135 23.12 17.48 23.20
CA ASN A 135 23.32 18.12 21.88
C ASN A 135 23.22 17.16 20.68
N ILE A 136 22.30 16.19 20.75
CA ILE A 136 22.21 15.09 19.79
C ILE A 136 21.99 15.58 18.35
N GLN A 137 21.22 16.65 18.15
CA GLN A 137 20.89 17.13 16.81
C GLN A 137 22.14 17.67 16.12
N THR A 138 22.94 18.43 16.86
CA THR A 138 24.24 18.97 16.43
C THR A 138 25.18 17.86 16.00
N TYR A 139 25.35 16.83 16.83
CA TYR A 139 26.25 15.73 16.49
C TYR A 139 25.78 14.92 15.29
N HIS A 140 24.48 14.62 15.17
CA HIS A 140 23.97 13.84 14.02
C HIS A 140 24.10 14.61 12.70
N VAL A 141 23.81 15.91 12.71
CA VAL A 141 23.96 16.76 11.52
C VAL A 141 25.44 16.92 11.15
N ALA A 142 26.33 17.23 12.10
CA ALA A 142 27.76 17.35 11.83
C ALA A 142 28.34 16.07 11.21
N LYS A 143 27.88 14.89 11.66
CA LYS A 143 28.33 13.60 11.13
C LYS A 143 27.98 13.33 9.68
N THR A 144 27.01 14.06 9.11
CA THR A 144 26.72 13.96 7.67
C THR A 144 27.80 14.62 6.81
N ALA A 145 28.53 15.59 7.36
CA ALA A 145 29.64 16.25 6.70
C ALA A 145 31.00 15.61 7.06
N GLN A 146 31.20 15.26 8.33
CA GLN A 146 32.43 14.63 8.81
C GLN A 146 32.13 13.46 9.75
N PHE A 147 32.46 12.25 9.32
CA PHE A 147 32.14 11.03 10.06
C PHE A 147 32.72 10.98 11.50
N SER A 148 34.01 11.28 11.64
CA SER A 148 34.70 11.33 12.94
C SER A 148 34.77 12.77 13.45
N LEU A 149 34.24 13.01 14.64
CA LEU A 149 34.22 14.32 15.29
C LEU A 149 35.18 14.42 16.48
N GLU A 150 36.01 13.40 16.73
CA GLU A 150 36.83 13.28 17.94
C GLU A 150 37.85 14.41 18.09
N SER A 151 38.30 14.99 16.98
CA SER A 151 39.25 16.09 16.95
C SER A 151 38.60 17.47 17.06
N LEU A 152 37.27 17.56 17.06
CA LEU A 152 36.56 18.84 17.04
C LEU A 152 36.09 19.23 18.45
N SER A 153 36.28 20.50 18.78
CA SER A 153 35.64 21.11 19.93
C SER A 153 34.11 21.15 19.76
N PRO A 154 33.35 21.34 20.85
CA PRO A 154 31.90 21.51 20.76
C PRO A 154 31.48 22.67 19.86
N GLN A 155 32.26 23.75 19.80
CA GLN A 155 31.97 24.90 18.95
C GLN A 155 32.24 24.59 17.47
N GLU A 156 33.38 23.98 17.15
CA GLU A 156 33.69 23.54 15.77
C GLU A 156 32.67 22.53 15.27
N THR A 157 32.18 21.63 16.14
CA THR A 157 31.10 20.69 15.80
C THR A 157 29.80 21.42 15.46
N LEU A 158 29.44 22.46 16.22
CA LEU A 158 28.27 23.28 15.93
C LEU A 158 28.41 24.04 14.62
N ASP A 159 29.58 24.62 14.36
CA ASP A 159 29.85 25.37 13.13
C ASP A 159 29.80 24.45 11.91
N LEU A 160 30.35 23.23 12.01
CA LEU A 160 30.22 22.19 11.00
C LEU A 160 28.76 21.78 10.79
N ALA A 161 27.97 21.61 11.85
CA ALA A 161 26.56 21.26 11.74
C ALA A 161 25.76 22.37 11.03
N LYS A 162 26.01 23.64 11.36
CA LYS A 162 25.36 24.79 10.69
C LYS A 162 25.71 24.86 9.21
N ALA A 163 26.99 24.73 8.87
CA ALA A 163 27.45 24.69 7.48
C ALA A 163 26.81 23.52 6.73
N SER A 164 26.75 22.35 7.35
CA SER A 164 26.06 21.20 6.77
C SER A 164 24.59 21.52 6.49
N LEU A 165 23.83 22.04 7.47
CA LEU A 165 22.43 22.46 7.25
C LEU A 165 22.26 23.48 6.11
N ASP A 166 23.28 24.30 5.83
CA ASP A 166 23.28 25.23 4.70
C ASP A 166 23.42 24.52 3.34
N ASP A 167 23.89 23.28 3.30
CA ASP A 167 24.00 22.43 2.11
C ASP A 167 22.90 21.35 2.00
N PHE A 168 22.21 21.00 3.09
CA PHE A 168 21.07 20.06 3.06
C PHE A 168 20.03 20.46 2.00
N ALA A 169 19.44 19.49 1.31
CA ALA A 169 18.32 19.75 0.41
C ALA A 169 17.07 20.19 1.18
N PHE A 170 16.85 19.60 2.36
CA PHE A 170 15.69 19.87 3.18
C PHE A 170 15.97 19.74 4.68
N VAL A 171 15.44 20.67 5.47
CA VAL A 171 15.44 20.70 6.93
C VAL A 171 14.05 21.08 7.39
N GLY A 172 13.28 20.10 7.88
CA GLY A 172 11.94 20.31 8.42
C GLY A 172 11.94 20.60 9.92
N LEU A 173 10.82 21.13 10.43
CA LEU A 173 10.58 21.39 11.84
C LEU A 173 9.36 20.61 12.32
N VAL A 174 9.46 19.88 13.44
CA VAL A 174 8.33 19.14 14.03
C VAL A 174 7.18 20.08 14.39
N GLU A 175 7.49 21.28 14.87
CA GLU A 175 6.57 22.31 15.31
C GLU A 175 5.74 22.89 14.15
N ARG A 176 6.27 22.80 12.92
CA ARG A 176 5.61 23.19 11.67
C ARG A 176 5.60 22.03 10.69
N PHE A 177 5.22 20.84 11.15
CA PHE A 177 5.42 19.62 10.36
C PHE A 177 4.64 19.61 9.04
N GLN A 178 3.37 20.06 9.03
CA GLN A 178 2.60 20.14 7.78
C GLN A 178 3.25 21.08 6.76
N ASP A 179 3.66 22.27 7.19
CA ASP A 179 4.37 23.24 6.36
C ASP A 179 5.72 22.69 5.86
N SER A 180 6.39 21.91 6.70
CA SER A 180 7.63 21.21 6.34
C SER A 180 7.39 20.20 5.22
N LEU A 181 6.27 19.47 5.24
CA LEU A 181 5.92 18.53 4.18
C LEU A 181 5.55 19.25 2.87
N PHE A 182 4.91 20.42 2.94
CA PHE A 182 4.65 21.27 1.78
C PHE A 182 5.93 21.81 1.17
N LEU A 183 6.87 22.29 1.99
CA LEU A 183 8.19 22.72 1.51
C LEU A 183 8.96 21.57 0.86
N LEU A 184 8.91 20.37 1.44
CA LEU A 184 9.50 19.17 0.85
C LEU A 184 8.88 18.85 -0.53
N SER A 185 7.56 18.93 -0.63
CA SER A 185 6.82 18.69 -1.87
C SER A 185 7.24 19.69 -2.96
N TYR A 186 7.34 20.97 -2.62
CA TYR A 186 7.82 22.02 -3.51
C TYR A 186 9.26 21.80 -3.97
N ILE A 187 10.18 21.48 -3.04
CA ILE A 187 11.60 21.29 -3.38
C ILE A 187 11.75 20.18 -4.40
N PHE A 188 11.08 19.04 -4.24
CA PHE A 188 11.26 17.89 -5.13
C PHE A 188 10.21 17.78 -6.26
N GLY A 189 9.23 18.69 -6.30
CA GLY A 189 8.10 18.60 -7.22
C GLY A 189 7.23 17.36 -6.99
N TRP A 190 7.08 16.94 -5.73
CA TRP A 190 6.24 15.82 -5.34
C TRP A 190 4.79 16.26 -5.14
N LYS A 191 3.87 15.29 -5.20
CA LYS A 191 2.47 15.53 -4.88
C LYS A 191 2.35 16.10 -3.46
N PRO A 192 1.47 17.09 -3.19
CA PRO A 192 1.35 17.69 -1.86
C PRO A 192 1.12 16.64 -0.77
N ILE A 193 2.03 16.59 0.20
CA ILE A 193 2.01 15.59 1.26
C ILE A 193 1.23 16.13 2.45
N PHE A 194 0.14 15.45 2.81
CA PHE A 194 -0.64 15.74 4.02
C PHE A 194 -0.26 14.80 5.17
N ASN A 195 -0.16 15.35 6.37
CA ASN A 195 0.06 14.60 7.60
C ASN A 195 -1.23 13.88 8.06
N SER A 196 -1.67 12.90 7.28
CA SER A 196 -2.84 12.06 7.59
C SER A 196 -2.52 10.92 8.54
N ARG A 197 -1.25 10.50 8.61
CA ARG A 197 -0.78 9.40 9.46
C ARG A 197 -0.35 9.96 10.82
N LYS A 198 -1.29 10.09 11.76
CA LYS A 198 -0.98 10.34 13.19
C LYS A 198 -0.36 9.10 13.86
N GLU A 199 0.65 8.50 13.22
CA GLU A 199 1.47 7.46 13.82
C GLU A 199 2.28 8.12 14.95
N ASN A 200 1.88 7.91 16.20
CA ASN A 200 2.55 8.40 17.42
C ASN A 200 2.33 9.89 17.75
N ALA A 201 1.10 10.40 17.65
CA ALA A 201 0.73 11.57 18.44
C ALA A 201 0.88 11.20 19.93
N ALA A 202 2.02 11.53 20.53
CA ALA A 202 2.20 11.40 21.96
C ALA A 202 1.05 12.15 22.64
N GLY A 203 0.28 11.45 23.48
CA GLY A 203 -0.80 12.04 24.25
C GLY A 203 -0.31 13.28 24.99
N LYS A 204 -1.20 14.27 25.15
CA LYS A 204 -0.98 15.58 25.82
C LYS A 204 0.40 15.69 26.48
N GLN A 205 1.38 16.21 25.73
CA GLN A 205 2.65 16.64 26.31
C GLN A 205 2.29 17.60 27.44
N LYS A 206 2.83 17.39 28.65
CA LYS A 206 2.77 18.43 29.68
C LYS A 206 3.24 19.72 29.04
N ALA A 207 2.44 20.78 29.15
CA ALA A 207 2.87 22.08 28.63
C ALA A 207 4.23 22.38 29.27
N VAL A 208 5.18 22.91 28.50
CA VAL A 208 6.53 23.27 29.02
C VAL A 208 6.43 24.14 30.28
N GLN A 209 5.32 24.88 30.42
CA GLN A 209 4.94 25.69 31.58
C GLN A 209 4.71 24.90 32.89
N GLU A 210 4.51 23.58 32.83
CA GLU A 210 4.32 22.70 33.99
C GLU A 210 5.63 22.09 34.50
N ILE A 211 6.77 22.41 33.87
CA ILE A 211 8.10 21.88 34.22
C ILE A 211 8.76 22.81 35.23
N PRO A 212 9.29 22.29 36.36
CA PRO A 212 10.04 23.10 37.32
C PRO A 212 11.20 23.85 36.65
N ALA A 213 11.42 25.11 37.04
CA ALA A 213 12.49 25.95 36.46
C ALA A 213 13.88 25.31 36.57
N SER A 214 14.19 24.68 37.72
CA SER A 214 15.45 23.95 37.93
C SER A 214 15.66 22.82 36.91
N THR A 215 14.60 22.05 36.62
CA THR A 215 14.63 20.99 35.61
C THR A 215 14.85 21.54 34.21
N LEU A 216 14.19 22.65 33.88
CA LEU A 216 14.32 23.30 32.58
C LEU A 216 15.76 23.80 32.35
N GLU A 217 16.37 24.43 33.35
CA GLU A 217 17.75 24.90 33.29
C GLU A 217 18.74 23.77 33.02
N VAL A 218 18.58 22.60 33.66
CA VAL A 218 19.43 21.42 33.41
C VAL A 218 19.28 20.94 31.97
N ILE A 219 18.05 20.86 31.44
CA ILE A 219 17.81 20.43 30.06
C ILE A 219 18.43 21.41 29.07
N GLN A 220 18.23 22.72 29.28
CA GLN A 220 18.79 23.77 28.44
C GLN A 220 20.32 23.76 28.44
N ALA A 221 20.95 23.61 29.60
CA ALA A 221 22.41 23.46 29.71
C ALA A 221 22.93 22.26 28.90
N ASN A 222 22.20 21.14 28.91
CA ASN A 222 22.54 19.93 28.16
C ASN A 222 22.22 19.98 26.67
N THR A 223 21.50 21.00 26.21
CA THR A 223 21.05 21.16 24.82
C THR A 223 21.46 22.49 24.19
N ARG A 224 22.41 23.21 24.81
CA ARG A 224 22.85 24.54 24.38
C ARG A 224 23.26 24.65 22.90
N LEU A 225 23.94 23.64 22.36
CA LEU A 225 24.34 23.66 20.95
C LEU A 225 23.15 23.36 20.03
N ASP A 226 22.30 22.42 20.44
CA ASP A 226 21.07 22.10 19.70
C ASP A 226 20.14 23.31 19.62
N ASP A 227 20.09 24.15 20.66
CA ASP A 227 19.30 25.39 20.64
C ASP A 227 19.82 26.38 19.60
N VAL A 228 21.13 26.58 19.54
CA VAL A 228 21.75 27.44 18.51
C VAL A 228 21.53 26.88 17.11
N LEU A 229 21.70 25.57 16.93
CA LEU A 229 21.45 24.90 15.65
C LEU A 229 19.98 24.99 15.23
N TYR A 230 19.05 24.78 16.16
CA TYR A 230 17.61 24.83 15.90
C TYR A 230 17.16 26.23 15.49
N ARG A 231 17.69 27.28 16.14
CA ARG A 231 17.45 28.68 15.73
C ARG A 231 17.95 28.95 14.30
N HIS A 232 19.17 28.49 13.97
CA HIS A 232 19.72 28.59 12.61
C HIS A 232 18.84 27.86 11.58
N ALA A 233 18.39 26.64 11.89
CA ALA A 233 17.46 25.88 11.05
C ALA A 233 16.12 26.59 10.86
N LYS A 234 15.57 27.17 11.92
CA LYS A 234 14.30 27.91 11.88
C LYS A 234 14.40 29.13 10.95
N GLU A 235 15.47 29.90 11.04
CA GLU A 235 15.71 31.05 10.15
C GLU A 235 15.76 30.61 8.68
N ILE A 236 16.49 29.53 8.38
CA ILE A 236 16.54 28.94 7.04
C ILE A 236 15.14 28.53 6.56
N PHE A 237 14.40 27.84 7.42
CA PHE A 237 13.07 27.32 7.12
C PHE A 237 12.10 28.46 6.76
N GLU A 238 12.01 29.51 7.58
CA GLU A 238 11.09 30.63 7.35
C GLU A 238 11.39 31.35 6.04
N VAL A 239 12.67 31.58 5.73
CA VAL A 239 13.09 32.18 4.45
C VAL A 239 12.68 31.31 3.26
N ARG A 240 12.91 30.00 3.35
CA ARG A 240 12.60 29.05 2.26
C ARG A 240 11.09 28.85 2.08
N PHE A 241 10.34 28.81 3.18
CA PHE A 241 8.89 28.67 3.15
C PHE A 241 8.22 29.91 2.54
N ALA A 242 8.61 31.12 2.97
CA ALA A 242 8.11 32.36 2.39
C ALA A 242 8.47 32.49 0.90
N ALA A 243 9.68 32.08 0.50
CA ALA A 243 10.08 32.07 -0.91
C ALA A 243 9.23 31.10 -1.75
N MET A 244 8.93 29.91 -1.22
CA MET A 244 8.01 28.96 -1.86
C MET A 244 6.62 29.58 -2.05
N GLN A 245 6.03 30.16 -0.99
CA GLN A 245 4.68 30.72 -1.08
C GLN A 245 4.59 31.81 -2.16
N ARG A 246 5.57 32.72 -2.22
CA ARG A 246 5.65 33.74 -3.27
C ARG A 246 5.77 33.14 -4.66
N ASP A 247 6.71 32.21 -4.88
CA ASP A 247 6.87 31.56 -6.19
C ASP A 247 5.59 30.86 -6.67
N LEU A 248 4.88 30.20 -5.75
CA LEU A 248 3.62 29.54 -6.05
C LEU A 248 2.49 30.52 -6.40
N ILE A 249 2.37 31.63 -5.66
CA ILE A 249 1.40 32.69 -5.95
C ILE A 249 1.72 33.36 -7.29
N ASP A 250 2.98 33.70 -7.55
CA ASP A 250 3.41 34.35 -8.79
C ASP A 250 3.07 33.49 -10.02
N ARG A 251 3.21 32.16 -9.90
CA ARG A 251 2.97 31.23 -11.02
C ARG A 251 1.51 30.81 -11.19
N PHE A 252 0.82 30.57 -10.08
CA PHE A 252 -0.49 29.89 -10.09
C PHE A 252 -1.59 30.67 -9.35
N GLY A 253 -1.26 31.77 -8.69
CA GLY A 253 -2.17 32.55 -7.85
C GLY A 253 -3.38 33.06 -8.64
N ALA A 254 -3.19 33.56 -9.86
CA ALA A 254 -4.28 34.06 -10.69
C ALA A 254 -5.35 32.99 -11.00
N GLU A 255 -4.97 31.70 -11.03
CA GLU A 255 -5.90 30.61 -11.28
C GLU A 255 -6.51 30.07 -9.97
N VAL A 256 -5.71 29.96 -8.91
CA VAL A 256 -6.07 29.19 -7.70
C VAL A 256 -6.57 30.09 -6.56
N VAL A 257 -5.98 31.27 -6.38
CA VAL A 257 -6.27 32.24 -5.32
C VAL A 257 -6.23 33.68 -5.86
N PRO A 258 -7.06 34.02 -6.86
CA PRO A 258 -7.01 35.32 -7.52
C PRO A 258 -7.15 36.50 -6.55
N GLU A 259 -7.86 36.31 -5.43
CA GLU A 259 -8.07 37.31 -4.39
C GLU A 259 -6.81 37.66 -3.57
N LEU A 260 -5.75 36.85 -3.66
CA LEU A 260 -4.51 37.02 -2.88
C LEU A 260 -3.33 37.57 -3.69
N VAL A 261 -3.42 37.60 -5.02
CA VAL A 261 -2.29 37.92 -5.92
C VAL A 261 -1.70 39.32 -5.68
N ASP A 262 -2.55 40.32 -5.45
CA ASP A 262 -2.12 41.72 -5.27
C ASP A 262 -1.90 42.10 -3.79
N GLN A 263 -2.02 41.15 -2.85
CA GLN A 263 -1.82 41.43 -1.45
C GLN A 263 -0.31 41.45 -1.11
N PRO A 264 0.16 42.42 -0.31
CA PRO A 264 1.59 42.54 0.01
C PRO A 264 2.14 41.43 0.92
N ASP A 265 1.28 40.74 1.69
CA ASP A 265 1.65 39.59 2.52
C ASP A 265 0.46 38.62 2.65
N PRO A 266 0.20 37.82 1.60
CA PRO A 266 -0.98 36.95 1.54
C PRO A 266 -0.85 35.79 2.52
N GLN A 267 -1.82 35.67 3.42
CA GLN A 267 -1.93 34.55 4.35
C GLN A 267 -2.69 33.39 3.71
N LEU A 268 -1.97 32.38 3.24
CA LEU A 268 -2.55 31.18 2.64
C LEU A 268 -3.02 30.19 3.71
N SER A 269 -4.24 29.67 3.55
CA SER A 269 -4.68 28.47 4.28
C SER A 269 -3.90 27.24 3.82
N SER A 270 -3.94 26.15 4.61
CA SER A 270 -3.30 24.88 4.22
C SER A 270 -3.89 24.29 2.94
N GLU A 271 -5.20 24.48 2.73
CA GLU A 271 -5.93 24.03 1.55
C GLU A 271 -5.55 24.84 0.31
N GLN A 272 -5.46 26.17 0.43
CA GLN A 272 -5.03 27.05 -0.66
C GLN A 272 -3.58 26.75 -1.07
N LEU A 273 -2.68 26.59 -0.10
CA LEU A 273 -1.29 26.23 -0.38
C LEU A 273 -1.17 24.84 -1.02
N ALA A 274 -1.96 23.86 -0.57
CA ALA A 274 -1.98 22.55 -1.21
C ALA A 274 -2.50 22.60 -2.65
N ALA A 275 -3.52 23.42 -2.95
CA ALA A 275 -4.04 23.59 -4.30
C ALA A 275 -2.99 24.22 -5.24
N LEU A 276 -2.23 25.22 -4.77
CA LEU A 276 -1.09 25.78 -5.50
C LEU A 276 0.00 24.73 -5.74
N LEU A 277 0.30 23.89 -4.74
CA LEU A 277 1.27 22.81 -4.87
C LEU A 277 0.79 21.69 -5.81
N GLU A 278 -0.50 21.41 -5.93
CA GLU A 278 -1.02 20.47 -6.95
C GLU A 278 -0.71 21.00 -8.37
N LYS A 279 -0.85 22.31 -8.60
CA LYS A 279 -0.47 22.94 -9.89
C LYS A 279 1.03 22.83 -10.16
N HIS A 280 1.84 23.11 -9.14
CA HIS A 280 3.29 22.92 -9.19
C HIS A 280 3.67 21.48 -9.53
N TYR A 281 3.11 20.50 -8.82
CA TYR A 281 3.29 19.08 -9.06
C TYR A 281 2.93 18.68 -10.50
N ASP A 282 1.77 19.11 -11.00
CA ASP A 282 1.33 18.83 -12.37
C ASP A 282 2.29 19.43 -13.41
N GLN A 283 2.73 20.68 -13.23
CA GLN A 283 3.72 21.31 -14.12
C GLN A 283 5.05 20.56 -14.09
N ARG A 284 5.58 20.32 -12.89
CA ARG A 284 6.84 19.59 -12.65
C ARG A 284 6.84 18.22 -13.30
N TYR A 285 5.71 17.50 -13.21
CA TYR A 285 5.56 16.20 -13.83
C TYR A 285 5.59 16.27 -15.36
N ARG A 286 4.83 17.20 -15.97
CA ARG A 286 4.80 17.40 -17.44
C ARG A 286 6.19 17.69 -18.01
N GLU A 287 6.96 18.54 -17.33
CA GLU A 287 8.33 18.90 -17.74
C GLU A 287 9.27 17.69 -17.79
N LEU A 288 9.15 16.77 -16.83
CA LEU A 288 9.97 15.57 -16.75
C LEU A 288 9.46 14.40 -17.62
N HIS A 289 8.16 14.38 -17.93
CA HIS A 289 7.51 13.25 -18.60
C HIS A 289 6.61 13.75 -19.75
N PRO A 290 7.19 14.18 -20.87
CA PRO A 290 6.45 14.84 -21.95
C PRO A 290 5.45 13.91 -22.67
N LYS A 291 5.59 12.59 -22.53
CA LYS A 291 4.70 11.61 -23.17
C LYS A 291 4.16 10.62 -22.14
N PRO A 292 2.83 10.52 -21.97
CA PRO A 292 2.26 9.52 -21.09
C PRO A 292 2.40 8.10 -21.70
N PRO A 293 2.44 7.05 -20.87
CA PRO A 293 2.52 5.69 -21.35
C PRO A 293 1.17 5.22 -21.91
N LYS A 294 1.21 4.37 -22.94
CA LYS A 294 0.01 3.74 -23.51
C LYS A 294 -0.61 2.67 -22.60
N VAL A 295 0.16 2.17 -21.64
CA VAL A 295 -0.26 1.20 -20.63
C VAL A 295 0.35 1.65 -19.32
N ALA A 296 -0.49 1.80 -18.29
CA ALA A 296 -0.03 2.19 -16.99
C ALA A 296 -0.33 1.06 -16.02
N LEU A 297 0.72 0.41 -15.49
CA LEU A 297 0.62 -0.57 -14.42
C LEU A 297 1.16 0.08 -13.14
N TYR A 298 0.35 0.10 -12.10
CA TYR A 298 0.70 0.56 -10.77
C TYR A 298 0.56 -0.61 -9.80
N ASP A 299 1.69 -1.14 -9.36
CA ASP A 299 1.80 -2.33 -8.49
C ASP A 299 2.10 -1.97 -7.03
N PHE A 300 1.90 -0.68 -6.68
CA PHE A 300 2.16 -0.11 -5.36
C PHE A 300 3.63 -0.16 -4.91
N CYS A 301 4.54 -0.64 -5.76
CA CYS A 301 5.97 -0.49 -5.59
C CYS A 301 6.48 0.86 -6.12
N GLN A 302 5.78 1.53 -7.05
CA GLN A 302 6.14 2.88 -7.51
C GLN A 302 5.99 3.96 -6.40
N PRO A 303 6.56 5.17 -6.61
CA PRO A 303 6.25 6.33 -5.80
C PRO A 303 4.74 6.60 -5.72
N LEU A 304 4.25 6.88 -4.53
CA LEU A 304 2.85 7.15 -4.22
C LEU A 304 2.43 8.52 -4.72
N ARG A 305 1.72 8.53 -5.85
CA ARG A 305 1.13 9.73 -6.45
C ARG A 305 -0.34 9.87 -6.07
N GLY A 306 -0.63 9.85 -4.78
CA GLY A 306 -2.00 9.73 -4.30
C GLY A 306 -2.15 10.03 -2.82
N THR A 307 -3.39 10.15 -2.36
CA THR A 307 -3.73 10.40 -0.95
C THR A 307 -4.63 9.30 -0.40
N GLY A 308 -4.79 9.24 0.93
CA GLY A 308 -5.70 8.29 1.56
C GLY A 308 -5.20 6.84 1.58
N TRP A 309 -3.89 6.62 1.44
CA TRP A 309 -3.27 5.30 1.52
C TRP A 309 -2.46 5.13 2.80
N GLN A 310 -2.58 3.96 3.41
CA GLN A 310 -1.66 3.50 4.45
C GLN A 310 -0.27 3.18 3.86
N ARG A 311 0.70 2.97 4.75
CA ARG A 311 2.07 2.58 4.38
C ARG A 311 2.08 1.29 3.54
N ARG A 312 3.13 1.13 2.72
CA ARG A 312 3.38 -0.07 1.93
C ARG A 312 3.57 -1.29 2.83
N GLU A 313 2.97 -2.41 2.45
CA GLU A 313 3.07 -3.70 3.11
C GLU A 313 3.32 -4.82 2.11
N TYR A 314 3.72 -5.99 2.63
CA TYR A 314 4.01 -7.20 1.88
C TYR A 314 3.39 -8.37 2.62
N PHE A 315 2.82 -9.33 1.89
CA PHE A 315 2.43 -10.60 2.50
C PHE A 315 3.68 -11.46 2.71
N ASP A 316 3.66 -12.35 3.70
CA ASP A 316 4.77 -13.28 3.92
C ASP A 316 5.04 -14.06 2.63
N GLN A 317 6.28 -13.98 2.13
CA GLN A 317 6.75 -14.64 0.90
C GLN A 317 6.19 -14.08 -0.43
N ASP A 318 5.37 -13.02 -0.42
CA ASP A 318 4.92 -12.34 -1.65
C ASP A 318 5.76 -11.08 -1.90
N PRO A 319 6.49 -10.98 -3.03
CA PRO A 319 7.24 -9.77 -3.36
C PRO A 319 6.35 -8.58 -3.74
N LEU A 320 5.05 -8.80 -3.99
CA LEU A 320 4.14 -7.74 -4.40
C LEU A 320 3.73 -6.87 -3.21
N ALA A 321 4.05 -5.59 -3.32
CA ALA A 321 3.60 -4.58 -2.40
C ALA A 321 2.07 -4.40 -2.46
N TYR A 322 1.46 -4.12 -1.32
CA TYR A 322 0.06 -3.69 -1.26
C TYR A 322 -0.10 -2.50 -0.32
N ARG A 323 -1.24 -1.79 -0.45
CA ARG A 323 -1.64 -0.72 0.46
C ARG A 323 -3.12 -0.79 0.79
N TRP A 324 -3.45 -0.47 2.03
CA TRP A 324 -4.82 -0.24 2.48
C TRP A 324 -5.26 1.18 2.17
N ILE A 325 -6.52 1.36 1.77
CA ILE A 325 -7.22 2.65 1.93
C ILE A 325 -7.20 3.01 3.41
N GLY A 326 -6.84 4.24 3.77
CA GLY A 326 -6.86 4.73 5.14
C GLY A 326 -5.90 5.89 5.40
N PRO A 327 -6.10 6.64 6.51
CA PRO A 327 -7.11 6.39 7.54
C PRO A 327 -8.51 6.91 7.21
N THR A 328 -8.67 7.63 6.10
CA THR A 328 -9.96 8.09 5.56
C THR A 328 -10.60 7.02 4.70
N PRO A 329 -11.94 7.04 4.50
CA PRO A 329 -12.65 6.06 3.67
C PRO A 329 -12.47 6.28 2.16
N SER A 330 -11.58 7.17 1.74
CA SER A 330 -11.29 7.46 0.34
C SER A 330 -9.79 7.50 0.12
N ALA A 331 -9.35 6.99 -1.03
CA ALA A 331 -7.98 7.04 -1.51
C ALA A 331 -7.93 7.37 -3.00
N THR A 332 -6.91 8.14 -3.41
CA THR A 332 -6.73 8.60 -4.78
C THR A 332 -5.40 8.13 -5.36
N LEU A 333 -5.32 7.95 -6.68
CA LEU A 333 -4.08 7.72 -7.43
C LEU A 333 -4.09 8.56 -8.70
N ASP A 334 -3.03 9.33 -8.91
CA ASP A 334 -2.76 10.05 -10.15
C ASP A 334 -1.92 9.13 -11.06
N ILE A 335 -2.56 8.53 -12.07
CA ILE A 335 -1.94 7.60 -13.00
C ILE A 335 -1.67 8.29 -14.35
N PRO A 336 -0.40 8.42 -14.78
CA PRO A 336 -0.09 8.94 -16.10
C PRO A 336 -0.50 7.92 -17.18
N PHE A 337 -1.32 8.33 -18.14
CA PHE A 337 -1.85 7.43 -19.16
C PHE A 337 -2.20 8.19 -20.45
N ASP A 338 -2.01 7.55 -21.60
CA ASP A 338 -2.42 8.08 -22.91
C ASP A 338 -3.95 8.08 -23.03
N THR A 339 -4.54 9.27 -23.10
CA THR A 339 -6.00 9.48 -23.10
C THR A 339 -6.60 9.60 -24.50
N SER A 340 -5.87 9.15 -25.54
CA SER A 340 -6.31 9.26 -26.94
C SER A 340 -7.38 8.25 -27.36
N THR A 341 -7.63 7.20 -26.57
CA THR A 341 -8.64 6.18 -26.87
C THR A 341 -9.36 5.74 -25.60
N ASP A 342 -10.49 5.06 -25.75
CA ASP A 342 -11.12 4.36 -24.64
C ASP A 342 -10.16 3.37 -23.96
N ALA A 343 -10.37 3.16 -22.66
CA ALA A 343 -9.56 2.27 -21.85
C ALA A 343 -10.40 1.32 -21.01
N TYR A 344 -9.74 0.29 -20.50
CA TYR A 344 -10.19 -0.42 -19.32
C TYR A 344 -9.30 -0.04 -18.14
N LEU A 345 -9.94 0.15 -17.00
CA LEU A 345 -9.31 0.22 -15.69
C LEU A 345 -9.52 -1.13 -15.00
N GLU A 346 -8.44 -1.88 -14.80
CA GLU A 346 -8.45 -3.12 -14.02
C GLU A 346 -7.74 -2.89 -12.68
N PHE A 347 -8.27 -3.45 -11.59
CA PHE A 347 -7.65 -3.32 -10.28
C PHE A 347 -7.86 -4.58 -9.44
N GLN A 348 -6.88 -4.87 -8.59
CA GLN A 348 -6.87 -6.07 -7.76
C GLN A 348 -6.93 -5.70 -6.29
N MET A 349 -7.97 -6.22 -5.62
CA MET A 349 -8.09 -6.21 -4.16
C MET A 349 -7.48 -7.48 -3.58
N VAL A 350 -6.79 -7.35 -2.47
CA VAL A 350 -6.11 -8.44 -1.74
C VAL A 350 -6.45 -8.41 -0.25
N GLY A 351 -6.00 -9.42 0.51
CA GLY A 351 -6.26 -9.49 1.95
C GLY A 351 -7.75 -9.68 2.28
N LEU A 352 -8.52 -10.28 1.38
CA LEU A 352 -9.98 -10.41 1.55
C LEU A 352 -10.37 -11.35 2.70
N THR A 353 -9.47 -12.26 3.10
CA THR A 353 -9.68 -13.16 4.25
C THR A 353 -9.70 -12.45 5.59
N VAL A 354 -9.08 -11.27 5.69
CA VAL A 354 -9.03 -10.43 6.90
C VAL A 354 -9.89 -9.17 6.79
N THR A 355 -10.61 -9.03 5.66
CA THR A 355 -11.47 -7.88 5.37
C THR A 355 -12.94 -8.23 5.62
N LEU A 356 -13.72 -7.27 6.13
CA LEU A 356 -15.16 -7.46 6.30
C LEU A 356 -15.90 -7.61 4.95
N PRO A 357 -16.63 -8.72 4.70
CA PRO A 357 -17.28 -8.96 3.41
C PRO A 357 -18.30 -7.90 2.98
N GLU A 358 -18.96 -7.23 3.91
CA GLU A 358 -19.89 -6.14 3.61
C GLU A 358 -19.19 -4.88 3.15
N LEU A 359 -17.94 -4.63 3.58
CA LEU A 359 -17.18 -3.46 3.18
C LEU A 359 -16.83 -3.50 1.69
N ILE A 360 -16.51 -4.69 1.17
CA ILE A 360 -16.25 -4.95 -0.26
C ILE A 360 -17.41 -4.46 -1.13
N LYS A 361 -18.65 -4.61 -0.66
CA LYS A 361 -19.86 -4.21 -1.40
C LYS A 361 -20.09 -2.70 -1.41
N THR A 362 -19.36 -1.94 -0.60
CA THR A 362 -19.47 -0.49 -0.51
C THR A 362 -18.43 0.25 -1.33
N LEU A 363 -17.55 -0.47 -2.02
CA LEU A 363 -16.57 0.13 -2.91
C LEU A 363 -17.29 0.94 -3.99
N LYS A 364 -16.83 2.17 -4.19
CA LYS A 364 -17.17 3.04 -5.31
C LYS A 364 -15.90 3.42 -6.04
N LEU A 365 -16.04 3.64 -7.33
CA LEU A 365 -14.96 4.04 -8.22
C LEU A 365 -15.33 5.34 -8.91
N GLU A 366 -14.42 6.30 -8.89
CA GLU A 366 -14.48 7.49 -9.72
C GLU A 366 -13.19 7.62 -10.54
N VAL A 367 -13.32 8.11 -11.77
CA VAL A 367 -12.20 8.47 -12.63
C VAL A 367 -12.40 9.91 -13.07
N ASN A 368 -11.42 10.76 -12.80
CA ASN A 368 -11.51 12.22 -13.03
C ASN A 368 -12.83 12.80 -12.47
N GLN A 369 -13.18 12.43 -11.23
CA GLN A 369 -14.41 12.83 -10.53
C GLN A 369 -15.73 12.35 -11.17
N GLN A 370 -15.67 11.46 -12.16
CA GLN A 370 -16.84 10.81 -12.75
C GLN A 370 -17.04 9.41 -12.17
N PRO A 371 -18.19 9.09 -11.56
CA PRO A 371 -18.45 7.76 -11.03
C PRO A 371 -18.59 6.75 -12.17
N LEU A 372 -17.92 5.60 -12.04
CA LEU A 372 -17.94 4.53 -13.04
C LEU A 372 -18.41 3.20 -12.44
N PRO A 373 -19.29 2.47 -13.15
CA PRO A 373 -19.59 1.09 -12.80
C PRO A 373 -18.37 0.20 -13.09
N TYR A 374 -18.29 -0.91 -12.38
CA TYR A 374 -17.27 -1.92 -12.60
C TYR A 374 -17.85 -3.32 -12.42
N ASP A 375 -17.20 -4.28 -13.07
CA ASP A 375 -17.57 -5.70 -13.05
C ASP A 375 -16.49 -6.54 -12.40
N LEU A 376 -16.91 -7.63 -11.75
CA LEU A 376 -16.01 -8.66 -11.25
C LEU A 376 -15.45 -9.50 -12.41
N LEU A 377 -14.13 -9.48 -12.59
CA LEU A 377 -13.42 -10.34 -13.54
C LEU A 377 -12.99 -11.66 -12.92
N PHE A 378 -12.51 -11.64 -11.68
CA PHE A 378 -12.00 -12.82 -10.99
C PHE A 378 -12.23 -12.70 -9.49
N SER A 379 -12.51 -13.81 -8.82
CA SER A 379 -12.60 -13.87 -7.37
C SER A 379 -12.14 -15.23 -6.86
N ASN A 380 -11.40 -15.22 -5.77
CA ASN A 380 -11.21 -16.36 -4.88
C ASN A 380 -11.27 -15.87 -3.41
N GLU A 381 -10.88 -16.71 -2.45
CA GLU A 381 -10.92 -16.36 -1.02
C GLU A 381 -9.97 -15.20 -0.64
N GLY A 382 -8.85 -15.05 -1.34
CA GLY A 382 -7.80 -14.08 -0.98
C GLY A 382 -7.84 -12.77 -1.78
N ARG A 383 -8.38 -12.79 -3.00
CA ARG A 383 -8.33 -11.65 -3.92
C ARG A 383 -9.53 -11.55 -4.86
N GLN A 384 -9.78 -10.33 -5.34
CA GLN A 384 -10.72 -10.02 -6.41
C GLN A 384 -10.05 -9.13 -7.45
N ILE A 385 -10.32 -9.38 -8.72
CA ILE A 385 -9.94 -8.50 -9.83
C ILE A 385 -11.22 -7.95 -10.42
N LEU A 386 -11.28 -6.62 -10.53
CA LEU A 386 -12.44 -5.89 -11.05
C LEU A 386 -12.01 -5.05 -12.24
N ARG A 387 -12.98 -4.67 -13.06
CA ARG A 387 -12.76 -3.89 -14.29
C ARG A 387 -13.86 -2.87 -14.52
N ALA A 388 -13.47 -1.65 -14.85
CA ALA A 388 -14.35 -0.60 -15.36
C ALA A 388 -13.98 -0.26 -16.81
N TYR A 389 -14.99 -0.06 -17.66
CA TYR A 389 -14.79 0.60 -18.95
C TYR A 389 -14.70 2.11 -18.72
N VAL A 390 -13.69 2.75 -19.30
CA VAL A 390 -13.44 4.19 -19.14
C VAL A 390 -13.49 4.83 -20.53
N PRO A 391 -14.57 5.57 -20.87
CA PRO A 391 -14.65 6.29 -22.13
C PRO A 391 -13.54 7.32 -22.26
N GLN A 392 -13.09 7.57 -23.49
CA GLN A 392 -12.09 8.61 -23.78
C GLN A 392 -12.47 9.98 -23.20
N SER A 393 -13.76 10.34 -23.27
CA SER A 393 -14.27 11.61 -22.72
C SER A 393 -14.10 11.73 -21.21
N VAL A 394 -14.07 10.62 -20.47
CA VAL A 394 -13.82 10.58 -19.03
C VAL A 394 -12.31 10.62 -18.73
N LEU A 395 -11.48 10.02 -19.61
CA LEU A 395 -10.02 10.03 -19.46
C LEU A 395 -9.40 11.42 -19.66
N GLN A 396 -9.98 12.24 -20.55
CA GLN A 396 -9.48 13.59 -20.84
C GLN A 396 -9.48 14.45 -19.58
N SER A 397 -8.32 15.05 -19.28
CA SER A 397 -8.09 15.90 -18.13
C SER A 397 -7.11 17.01 -18.48
N GLN A 398 -7.22 18.16 -17.82
CA GLN A 398 -6.21 19.22 -17.92
C GLN A 398 -4.92 18.86 -17.17
N ARG A 399 -4.99 17.88 -16.27
CA ARG A 399 -3.85 17.34 -15.52
C ARG A 399 -3.11 16.31 -16.38
N PRO A 400 -1.80 16.08 -16.16
CA PRO A 400 -1.05 15.05 -16.89
C PRO A 400 -1.37 13.63 -16.41
N PHE A 401 -2.41 13.47 -15.58
CA PHE A 401 -2.78 12.23 -14.92
C PHE A 401 -4.26 11.97 -15.11
N THR A 402 -4.59 10.69 -15.22
CA THR A 402 -5.92 10.17 -14.91
C THR A 402 -6.00 9.98 -13.41
N ASN A 403 -6.86 10.75 -12.74
CA ASN A 403 -7.09 10.59 -11.31
C ASN A 403 -8.10 9.46 -11.09
N ILE A 404 -7.73 8.49 -10.26
CA ILE A 404 -8.57 7.35 -9.88
C ILE A 404 -8.85 7.47 -8.40
N GLN A 405 -10.12 7.46 -8.02
CA GLN A 405 -10.54 7.48 -6.62
C GLN A 405 -11.30 6.21 -6.27
N PHE A 406 -10.90 5.59 -5.18
CA PHE A 406 -11.60 4.48 -4.54
C PHE A 406 -12.18 4.97 -3.23
N GLU A 407 -13.48 4.76 -3.04
CA GLU A 407 -14.20 5.11 -1.81
C GLU A 407 -14.87 3.88 -1.22
N VAL A 408 -14.84 3.75 0.09
CA VAL A 408 -15.60 2.76 0.86
C VAL A 408 -16.49 3.47 1.86
N SER A 409 -17.46 2.78 2.45
CA SER A 409 -18.38 3.41 3.42
C SER A 409 -17.71 3.88 4.71
N ARG A 410 -16.63 3.20 5.14
CA ARG A 410 -15.88 3.49 6.37
C ARG A 410 -14.53 2.80 6.38
N THR A 411 -13.65 3.23 7.27
CA THR A 411 -12.44 2.50 7.66
C THR A 411 -12.60 1.92 9.06
N ILE A 412 -12.00 0.77 9.31
CA ILE A 412 -12.09 0.02 10.56
C ILE A 412 -10.72 -0.48 10.98
N SER A 413 -10.53 -0.73 12.27
CA SER A 413 -9.29 -1.35 12.77
C SER A 413 -9.37 -2.86 12.65
N LEU A 414 -8.32 -3.53 12.18
CA LEU A 414 -8.29 -5.00 12.13
C LEU A 414 -8.35 -5.61 13.54
N ASN A 415 -7.79 -4.92 14.54
CA ASN A 415 -7.94 -5.28 15.95
C ASN A 415 -9.41 -5.30 16.40
N SER A 416 -10.25 -4.40 15.87
CA SER A 416 -11.68 -4.37 16.22
C SER A 416 -12.48 -5.56 15.66
N ILE A 417 -11.98 -6.19 14.58
CA ILE A 417 -12.55 -7.41 13.99
C ILE A 417 -12.01 -8.64 14.73
N ASN A 418 -10.69 -8.64 14.98
CA ASN A 418 -9.98 -9.71 15.68
C ASN A 418 -9.09 -9.09 16.77
N PRO A 419 -9.47 -9.17 18.06
CA PRO A 419 -8.70 -8.58 19.16
C PRO A 419 -7.26 -9.11 19.30
N LEU A 420 -6.93 -10.25 18.69
CA LEU A 420 -5.57 -10.79 18.65
C LEU A 420 -4.69 -10.14 17.58
N ASN A 421 -5.28 -9.41 16.63
CA ASN A 421 -4.54 -8.67 15.63
C ASN A 421 -3.99 -7.38 16.28
N PRO A 422 -2.67 -7.15 16.33
CA PRO A 422 -2.10 -5.96 16.96
C PRO A 422 -2.29 -4.67 16.14
N ASP A 423 -2.77 -4.78 14.90
CA ASP A 423 -2.97 -3.63 14.03
C ASP A 423 -4.19 -2.79 14.43
N THR A 424 -3.92 -1.62 14.97
CA THR A 424 -4.92 -0.65 15.43
C THR A 424 -5.25 0.43 14.40
N ARG A 425 -4.58 0.43 13.25
CA ARG A 425 -4.79 1.45 12.21
C ARG A 425 -6.18 1.31 11.61
N LEU A 426 -6.79 2.44 11.23
CA LEU A 426 -8.02 2.44 10.46
C LEU A 426 -7.71 2.12 8.99
N VAL A 427 -8.24 1.00 8.52
CA VAL A 427 -8.06 0.47 7.15
C VAL A 427 -9.40 0.21 6.46
N GLY A 428 -9.43 0.39 5.15
CA GLY A 428 -10.54 0.06 4.26
C GLY A 428 -10.27 -1.24 3.51
N LEU A 429 -10.15 -1.15 2.18
CA LEU A 429 -9.78 -2.26 1.30
C LEU A 429 -8.30 -2.17 0.93
N ALA A 430 -7.63 -3.32 0.75
CA ALA A 430 -6.24 -3.39 0.31
C ALA A 430 -6.13 -3.66 -1.19
N PHE A 431 -5.21 -2.96 -1.85
CA PHE A 431 -4.94 -3.08 -3.27
C PHE A 431 -3.45 -3.33 -3.51
N ASN A 432 -3.14 -4.16 -4.51
CA ASN A 432 -1.77 -4.40 -4.95
C ASN A 432 -1.56 -4.20 -6.45
N VAL A 433 -2.63 -3.97 -7.22
CA VAL A 433 -2.54 -3.64 -8.65
C VAL A 433 -3.64 -2.67 -9.05
N VAL A 434 -3.29 -1.65 -9.82
CA VAL A 434 -4.19 -0.80 -10.61
C VAL A 434 -3.58 -0.65 -12.01
N GLN A 435 -4.34 -0.93 -13.05
CA GLN A 435 -3.87 -0.90 -14.43
C GLN A 435 -4.85 -0.15 -15.34
N LEU A 436 -4.34 0.80 -16.12
CA LEU A 436 -5.03 1.37 -17.28
C LEU A 436 -4.42 0.79 -18.56
N LEU A 437 -5.28 0.35 -19.47
CA LEU A 437 -4.89 -0.19 -20.77
C LEU A 437 -5.89 0.19 -21.87
N PRO A 438 -5.46 0.33 -23.14
CA PRO A 438 -6.36 0.65 -24.24
C PRO A 438 -7.39 -0.46 -24.43
N ALA A 439 -8.67 -0.11 -24.63
CA ALA A 439 -9.75 -1.08 -24.72
C ALA A 439 -9.53 -2.10 -25.85
N ALA A 440 -8.99 -1.64 -26.99
CA ALA A 440 -8.64 -2.47 -28.13
C ALA A 440 -7.54 -3.53 -27.86
N LYS A 441 -6.82 -3.40 -26.74
CA LYS A 441 -5.70 -4.28 -26.36
C LYS A 441 -5.99 -5.13 -25.11
N VAL A 442 -7.24 -5.17 -24.64
CA VAL A 442 -7.64 -5.89 -23.44
C VAL A 442 -7.32 -7.39 -23.48
N THR A 443 -7.44 -8.02 -24.65
CA THR A 443 -7.15 -9.45 -24.85
C THR A 443 -5.67 -9.79 -24.61
N GLU A 444 -4.78 -8.85 -24.87
CA GLU A 444 -3.32 -9.01 -24.79
C GLU A 444 -2.77 -8.55 -23.44
N LEU A 445 -3.32 -7.46 -22.90
CA LEU A 445 -2.70 -6.69 -21.81
C LEU A 445 -3.43 -6.77 -20.47
N SER A 446 -4.61 -7.39 -20.39
CA SER A 446 -5.33 -7.55 -19.13
C SER A 446 -4.48 -8.27 -18.06
N ILE A 447 -4.68 -7.93 -16.79
CA ILE A 447 -4.01 -8.55 -15.63
C ILE A 447 -4.23 -10.07 -15.63
N VAL A 448 -5.38 -10.53 -16.14
CA VAL A 448 -5.69 -11.97 -16.22
C VAL A 448 -5.35 -12.59 -17.57
N ALA A 449 -4.86 -11.83 -18.55
CA ALA A 449 -4.44 -12.35 -19.85
C ALA A 449 -3.39 -13.50 -19.76
N PRO A 450 -2.41 -13.48 -18.82
CA PRO A 450 -1.42 -14.55 -18.71
C PRO A 450 -2.01 -15.96 -18.53
N GLN A 451 -3.20 -16.10 -17.93
CA GLN A 451 -3.84 -17.41 -17.75
C GLN A 451 -4.25 -18.05 -19.10
N PHE A 452 -4.47 -17.24 -20.14
CA PHE A 452 -4.81 -17.72 -21.49
C PHE A 452 -3.58 -18.10 -22.32
N ARG A 453 -2.39 -18.10 -21.72
CA ARG A 453 -1.17 -18.65 -22.34
C ARG A 453 -1.05 -20.17 -22.18
N PHE A 454 -1.83 -20.76 -21.26
CA PHE A 454 -1.84 -22.19 -21.03
C PHE A 454 -2.77 -22.91 -22.02
N ALA A 455 -2.32 -24.05 -22.57
CA ALA A 455 -3.04 -24.78 -23.62
C ALA A 455 -4.51 -25.09 -23.29
N PRO A 456 -4.89 -25.57 -22.07
CA PRO A 456 -6.29 -25.84 -21.76
C PRO A 456 -7.21 -24.62 -21.87
N TRP A 457 -6.71 -23.42 -21.59
CA TRP A 457 -7.47 -22.18 -21.74
C TRP A 457 -7.60 -21.78 -23.21
N GLN A 458 -6.53 -21.90 -23.99
CA GLN A 458 -6.52 -21.59 -25.42
C GLN A 458 -7.47 -22.51 -26.20
N GLU A 459 -7.42 -23.81 -25.96
CA GLU A 459 -8.28 -24.79 -26.62
C GLU A 459 -9.76 -24.56 -26.28
N THR A 460 -10.06 -24.21 -25.02
CA THR A 460 -11.42 -23.87 -24.58
C THR A 460 -11.94 -22.64 -25.32
N VAL A 461 -11.13 -21.59 -25.45
CA VAL A 461 -11.50 -20.38 -26.20
C VAL A 461 -11.67 -20.71 -27.69
N ALA A 462 -10.77 -21.49 -28.28
CA ALA A 462 -10.83 -21.87 -29.68
C ALA A 462 -12.11 -22.67 -29.99
N PHE A 463 -12.44 -23.65 -29.15
CA PHE A 463 -13.67 -24.42 -29.28
C PHE A 463 -14.91 -23.52 -29.22
N MET A 464 -14.97 -22.62 -28.24
CA MET A 464 -16.12 -21.71 -28.09
C MET A 464 -16.26 -20.75 -29.27
N ARG A 465 -15.16 -20.15 -29.76
CA ARG A 465 -15.20 -19.27 -30.93
C ARG A 465 -15.63 -20.00 -32.22
N GLN A 466 -15.36 -21.30 -32.30
CA GLN A 466 -15.75 -22.11 -33.45
C GLN A 466 -17.23 -22.53 -33.39
N GLN A 467 -17.74 -22.85 -32.20
CA GLN A 467 -19.02 -23.54 -32.05
C GLN A 467 -20.16 -22.66 -31.50
N ALA A 468 -19.86 -21.66 -30.68
CA ALA A 468 -20.86 -20.83 -30.02
C ALA A 468 -21.09 -19.51 -30.78
N PRO A 469 -22.31 -19.23 -31.27
CA PRO A 469 -22.62 -17.95 -31.89
C PRO A 469 -22.37 -16.77 -30.92
N PRO A 470 -21.79 -15.64 -31.37
CA PRO A 470 -21.40 -14.52 -30.50
C PRO A 470 -22.55 -13.92 -29.67
N GLU A 471 -23.78 -14.00 -30.15
CA GLU A 471 -24.99 -13.51 -29.49
C GLU A 471 -25.50 -14.44 -28.38
N GLU A 472 -25.10 -15.72 -28.39
CA GLU A 472 -25.56 -16.68 -27.41
C GLU A 472 -24.83 -16.50 -26.06
N PRO A 473 -25.57 -16.42 -24.94
CA PRO A 473 -24.97 -16.22 -23.63
C PRO A 473 -24.26 -17.49 -23.15
N VAL A 474 -23.12 -17.30 -22.51
CA VAL A 474 -22.28 -18.39 -22.00
C VAL A 474 -22.16 -18.26 -20.48
N VAL A 475 -22.42 -19.36 -19.77
CA VAL A 475 -22.13 -19.45 -18.34
C VAL A 475 -20.68 -19.87 -18.17
N ALA A 476 -19.84 -19.00 -17.60
CA ALA A 476 -18.40 -19.28 -17.46
C ALA A 476 -17.78 -18.47 -16.32
N PRO A 477 -16.54 -18.79 -15.88
CA PRO A 477 -15.74 -17.86 -15.10
C PRO A 477 -15.68 -16.50 -15.81
N THR A 478 -15.93 -15.40 -15.08
CA THR A 478 -16.11 -14.08 -15.70
C THR A 478 -14.88 -13.56 -16.42
N VAL A 479 -13.69 -14.09 -16.13
CA VAL A 479 -12.46 -13.85 -16.90
C VAL A 479 -12.58 -14.17 -18.40
N PHE A 480 -13.47 -15.08 -18.82
CA PHE A 480 -13.69 -15.38 -20.24
C PHE A 480 -14.25 -14.18 -21.03
N ARG A 481 -14.78 -13.15 -20.35
CA ARG A 481 -15.20 -11.87 -20.97
C ARG A 481 -14.08 -11.17 -21.76
N ILE A 482 -12.84 -11.54 -21.51
CA ILE A 482 -11.68 -10.95 -22.18
C ILE A 482 -11.39 -11.63 -23.51
N GLN A 483 -11.70 -12.92 -23.65
CA GLN A 483 -11.33 -13.71 -24.84
C GLN A 483 -12.54 -14.14 -25.67
N LEU A 484 -13.75 -14.16 -25.10
CA LEU A 484 -14.97 -14.52 -25.81
C LEU A 484 -15.79 -13.26 -26.11
N PRO A 485 -16.31 -13.12 -27.35
CA PRO A 485 -17.24 -12.05 -27.69
C PRO A 485 -18.63 -12.27 -27.06
N ASN A 486 -18.92 -13.48 -26.58
CA ASN A 486 -20.20 -13.87 -26.01
C ASN A 486 -20.55 -13.09 -24.72
N PRO A 487 -21.84 -12.81 -24.48
CA PRO A 487 -22.30 -12.36 -23.17
C PRO A 487 -21.99 -13.41 -22.08
N ILE A 488 -21.05 -13.10 -21.18
CA ILE A 488 -20.66 -14.03 -20.10
C ILE A 488 -21.43 -13.77 -18.81
N THR A 489 -22.04 -14.82 -18.29
CA THR A 489 -22.77 -14.87 -17.02
C THR A 489 -22.06 -15.78 -16.01
N ASP A 490 -22.06 -15.41 -14.72
CA ASP A 490 -21.41 -16.20 -13.67
C ASP A 490 -22.27 -17.41 -13.21
N TYR A 491 -21.65 -18.34 -12.48
CA TYR A 491 -22.36 -19.51 -11.96
C TYR A 491 -23.49 -19.15 -10.99
N LYS A 492 -23.33 -18.09 -10.18
CA LYS A 492 -24.37 -17.68 -9.21
C LYS A 492 -25.65 -17.24 -9.91
N THR A 493 -25.53 -16.49 -11.00
CA THR A 493 -26.67 -16.09 -11.83
C THR A 493 -27.26 -17.30 -12.54
N PHE A 494 -26.43 -18.19 -13.08
CA PHE A 494 -26.89 -19.47 -13.64
C PHE A 494 -27.63 -20.31 -12.59
N LEU A 495 -27.25 -20.30 -11.31
CA LEU A 495 -27.98 -21.05 -10.29
C LEU A 495 -29.37 -20.46 -9.99
N LYS A 496 -29.57 -19.16 -10.23
CA LYS A 496 -30.86 -18.47 -10.02
C LYS A 496 -31.76 -18.44 -11.26
N LYS A 497 -31.19 -18.34 -12.46
CA LYS A 497 -31.91 -18.23 -13.75
C LYS A 497 -31.61 -19.44 -14.65
N GLY A 498 -32.54 -19.83 -15.51
CA GLY A 498 -32.33 -20.88 -16.53
C GLY A 498 -32.14 -20.28 -17.92
N GLY A 499 -32.13 -21.14 -18.95
CA GLY A 499 -32.23 -20.69 -20.35
C GLY A 499 -30.89 -20.30 -21.00
N PHE A 500 -29.78 -20.91 -20.56
CA PHE A 500 -28.47 -20.70 -21.17
C PHE A 500 -28.11 -21.87 -22.11
N PRO A 501 -27.62 -21.61 -23.33
CA PRO A 501 -27.25 -22.67 -24.28
C PRO A 501 -25.86 -23.26 -24.04
N TRP A 502 -24.97 -22.53 -23.35
CA TRP A 502 -23.58 -22.91 -23.13
C TRP A 502 -23.16 -22.77 -21.67
N LEU A 503 -22.36 -23.71 -21.18
CA LEU A 503 -21.71 -23.64 -19.88
C LEU A 503 -20.27 -24.16 -19.94
N ILE A 504 -19.30 -23.32 -19.57
CA ILE A 504 -17.89 -23.69 -19.38
C ILE A 504 -17.68 -23.91 -17.87
N LEU A 505 -17.48 -25.16 -17.45
CA LEU A 505 -17.23 -25.48 -16.05
C LEU A 505 -15.73 -25.63 -15.78
N HIS A 506 -15.22 -24.84 -14.85
CA HIS A 506 -13.85 -24.98 -14.32
C HIS A 506 -13.82 -26.05 -13.22
N LYS A 507 -13.13 -27.17 -13.45
CA LYS A 507 -13.14 -28.33 -12.53
C LYS A 507 -12.55 -28.03 -11.16
N GLY A 508 -11.62 -27.09 -11.07
CA GLY A 508 -11.00 -26.68 -9.81
C GLY A 508 -11.87 -25.83 -8.87
N MET A 509 -13.06 -25.37 -9.30
CA MET A 509 -13.95 -24.54 -8.46
C MET A 509 -14.89 -25.41 -7.60
N VAL A 510 -14.29 -26.27 -6.77
CA VAL A 510 -14.95 -27.39 -6.07
C VAL A 510 -16.24 -27.00 -5.36
N GLU A 511 -16.27 -25.86 -4.66
CA GLU A 511 -17.46 -25.41 -3.92
C GLU A 511 -18.69 -25.14 -4.79
N THR A 512 -18.47 -24.74 -6.05
CA THR A 512 -19.54 -24.43 -7.00
C THR A 512 -19.87 -25.57 -7.94
N VAL A 513 -18.97 -26.55 -8.08
CA VAL A 513 -19.13 -27.65 -9.03
C VAL A 513 -20.39 -28.46 -8.70
N ASP A 514 -20.64 -28.83 -7.44
CA ASP A 514 -21.74 -29.71 -7.04
C ASP A 514 -23.10 -29.14 -7.41
N THR A 515 -23.29 -27.88 -7.05
CA THR A 515 -24.55 -27.17 -7.26
C THR A 515 -24.80 -26.92 -8.74
N VAL A 516 -23.75 -26.59 -9.50
CA VAL A 516 -23.85 -26.43 -10.95
C VAL A 516 -24.16 -27.78 -11.62
N LEU A 517 -23.42 -28.84 -11.28
CA LEU A 517 -23.65 -30.19 -11.81
C LEU A 517 -25.07 -30.69 -11.53
N PHE A 518 -25.58 -30.45 -10.31
CA PHE A 518 -26.94 -30.80 -9.96
C PHE A 518 -27.96 -30.03 -10.80
N LYS A 519 -27.74 -28.72 -11.03
CA LYS A 519 -28.63 -27.90 -11.85
C LYS A 519 -28.62 -28.30 -13.34
N LEU A 520 -27.51 -28.83 -13.84
CA LEU A 520 -27.44 -29.36 -15.21
C LEU A 520 -28.39 -30.56 -15.41
N ILE A 521 -28.66 -31.34 -14.35
CA ILE A 521 -29.58 -32.47 -14.39
C ILE A 521 -30.99 -31.94 -14.71
N GLY A 522 -31.58 -32.44 -15.79
CA GLY A 522 -32.93 -32.06 -16.22
C GLY A 522 -33.00 -30.81 -17.09
N GLN A 523 -31.88 -30.12 -17.36
CA GLN A 523 -31.84 -28.95 -18.25
C GLN A 523 -31.35 -29.26 -19.67
N GLY A 524 -31.19 -30.55 -20.01
CA GLY A 524 -30.84 -30.98 -21.37
C GLY A 524 -29.39 -30.73 -21.78
N PHE A 525 -28.53 -30.31 -20.85
CA PHE A 525 -27.11 -30.15 -21.10
C PHE A 525 -26.40 -31.49 -21.31
N ALA A 526 -25.52 -31.54 -22.31
CA ALA A 526 -24.58 -32.64 -22.51
C ALA A 526 -23.15 -32.09 -22.63
N PRO A 527 -22.13 -32.81 -22.13
CA PRO A 527 -20.75 -32.42 -22.34
C PRO A 527 -20.42 -32.55 -23.83
N VAL A 528 -19.85 -31.51 -24.43
CA VAL A 528 -19.49 -31.43 -25.86
C VAL A 528 -17.99 -31.26 -26.07
N TYR A 529 -17.28 -30.80 -25.04
CA TYR A 529 -15.81 -30.69 -25.04
C TYR A 529 -15.27 -30.82 -23.61
N ALA A 530 -14.06 -31.34 -23.46
CA ALA A 530 -13.37 -31.42 -22.17
C ALA A 530 -11.85 -31.52 -22.35
N ASN A 531 -11.11 -30.81 -21.51
CA ASN A 531 -9.66 -30.93 -21.37
C ASN A 531 -9.28 -31.03 -19.89
N GLU A 532 -8.02 -30.90 -19.51
CA GLU A 532 -7.60 -31.08 -18.11
C GLU A 532 -8.29 -30.12 -17.12
N VAL A 533 -8.56 -28.87 -17.53
CA VAL A 533 -9.07 -27.80 -16.67
C VAL A 533 -10.59 -27.63 -16.77
N PHE A 534 -11.15 -27.78 -17.97
CA PHE A 534 -12.53 -27.41 -18.29
C PHE A 534 -13.37 -28.57 -18.83
N VAL A 535 -14.68 -28.46 -18.61
CA VAL A 535 -15.69 -29.22 -19.38
C VAL A 535 -16.74 -28.23 -19.89
N ILE A 536 -17.04 -28.30 -21.18
CA ILE A 536 -18.05 -27.46 -21.83
C ILE A 536 -19.31 -28.29 -22.03
N PHE A 537 -20.43 -27.75 -21.58
CA PHE A 537 -21.77 -28.30 -21.75
C PHE A 537 -22.58 -27.43 -22.71
N SER A 538 -23.41 -28.08 -23.51
CA SER A 538 -24.38 -27.39 -24.35
C SER A 538 -25.75 -28.08 -24.36
N THR A 539 -26.80 -27.31 -24.58
CA THR A 539 -28.17 -27.81 -24.85
C THR A 539 -28.40 -28.08 -26.35
N HIS A 540 -27.47 -27.66 -27.21
CA HIS A 540 -27.54 -27.87 -28.66
C HIS A 540 -27.42 -29.35 -29.02
N ARG A 541 -28.46 -29.88 -29.66
CA ARG A 541 -28.55 -31.31 -29.99
C ARG A 541 -27.68 -31.75 -31.16
N HIS A 542 -27.28 -30.81 -32.02
CA HIS A 542 -26.51 -31.08 -33.23
C HIS A 542 -25.01 -31.28 -32.96
N LEU A 543 -24.53 -30.88 -31.78
CA LEU A 543 -23.12 -31.01 -31.41
C LEU A 543 -22.77 -32.46 -31.02
N PRO A 544 -21.57 -32.95 -31.38
CA PRO A 544 -21.07 -34.23 -30.90
C PRO A 544 -20.97 -34.26 -29.37
N LYS A 545 -21.59 -35.27 -28.74
CA LYS A 545 -21.58 -35.42 -27.29
C LYS A 545 -20.40 -36.28 -26.85
N LEU A 546 -19.71 -35.85 -25.79
CA LEU A 546 -18.70 -36.66 -25.13
C LEU A 546 -19.35 -37.65 -24.15
N PRO A 547 -18.88 -38.91 -24.09
CA PRO A 547 -19.27 -39.82 -23.04
C PRO A 547 -18.90 -39.28 -21.65
N TYR A 548 -19.78 -39.46 -20.66
CA TYR A 548 -19.49 -39.14 -19.25
C TYR A 548 -18.34 -39.97 -18.65
N THR A 549 -17.94 -41.05 -19.33
CA THR A 549 -16.80 -41.90 -18.98
C THR A 549 -15.48 -41.42 -19.59
N SER A 550 -15.50 -40.38 -20.43
CA SER A 550 -14.30 -39.84 -21.08
C SER A 550 -13.27 -39.37 -20.04
N PRO A 551 -11.95 -39.50 -20.30
CA PRO A 551 -10.89 -39.25 -19.30
C PRO A 551 -11.00 -37.90 -18.58
N HIS A 552 -11.42 -36.85 -19.28
CA HIS A 552 -11.53 -35.51 -18.71
C HIS A 552 -12.92 -35.18 -18.13
N VAL A 553 -13.96 -35.96 -18.43
CA VAL A 553 -15.32 -35.77 -17.90
C VAL A 553 -15.57 -36.66 -16.67
N LYS A 554 -15.05 -37.88 -16.69
CA LYS A 554 -15.22 -38.90 -15.64
C LYS A 554 -14.81 -38.41 -14.24
N PRO A 555 -13.66 -37.72 -14.04
CA PRO A 555 -13.27 -37.28 -12.70
C PRO A 555 -14.25 -36.27 -12.09
N LEU A 556 -14.87 -35.46 -12.94
CA LEU A 556 -15.81 -34.40 -12.58
C LEU A 556 -17.22 -34.95 -12.31
N TYR A 557 -17.70 -35.91 -13.11
CA TYR A 557 -19.05 -36.46 -12.96
C TYR A 557 -19.05 -37.73 -12.12
N VAL A 558 -18.32 -38.76 -12.56
CA VAL A 558 -18.42 -40.10 -11.99
C VAL A 558 -17.69 -40.18 -10.66
N ASP A 559 -16.43 -39.79 -10.61
CA ASP A 559 -15.60 -39.97 -9.42
C ASP A 559 -15.92 -38.93 -8.34
N TYR A 560 -16.35 -37.74 -8.76
CA TYR A 560 -16.83 -36.71 -7.85
C TYR A 560 -18.18 -37.07 -7.19
N LEU A 561 -19.20 -37.44 -7.98
CA LEU A 561 -20.50 -37.86 -7.43
C LEU A 561 -20.37 -39.11 -6.56
N LYS A 562 -19.51 -40.08 -6.94
CA LYS A 562 -19.19 -41.24 -6.09
C LYS A 562 -18.59 -40.82 -4.75
N ARG A 563 -17.67 -39.85 -4.73
CA ARG A 563 -17.09 -39.31 -3.48
C ARG A 563 -18.14 -38.63 -2.61
N GLN A 564 -19.07 -37.86 -3.19
CA GLN A 564 -20.15 -37.20 -2.46
C GLN A 564 -21.19 -38.20 -1.93
N LEU A 565 -21.64 -39.15 -2.76
CA LEU A 565 -22.51 -40.25 -2.33
C LEU A 565 -21.86 -41.05 -1.20
N ALA A 566 -20.55 -41.32 -1.26
CA ALA A 566 -19.83 -42.00 -0.18
C ALA A 566 -19.78 -41.19 1.13
N LYS A 567 -19.73 -39.84 1.07
CA LYS A 567 -19.81 -38.97 2.25
C LYS A 567 -21.19 -38.99 2.92
N VAL A 568 -22.27 -39.10 2.12
CA VAL A 568 -23.66 -39.16 2.63
C VAL A 568 -24.04 -40.57 3.09
N THR A 569 -23.60 -41.60 2.38
CA THR A 569 -23.98 -42.99 2.66
C THR A 569 -23.14 -43.65 3.76
N LYS A 570 -21.85 -43.32 3.92
CA LYS A 570 -21.01 -43.89 5.01
C LYS A 570 -21.57 -43.63 6.42
N PRO A 571 -22.07 -42.43 6.79
CA PRO A 571 -22.70 -42.19 8.09
C PRO A 571 -24.00 -42.97 8.27
N ILE A 572 -24.81 -43.10 7.22
CA ILE A 572 -26.09 -43.82 7.23
C ILE A 572 -25.85 -45.33 7.38
N TRP A 573 -24.91 -45.89 6.62
CA TRP A 573 -24.50 -47.28 6.75
C TRP A 573 -23.91 -47.60 8.13
N ARG A 574 -23.09 -46.69 8.71
CA ARG A 574 -22.61 -46.83 10.09
C ARG A 574 -23.77 -46.85 11.10
N ARG A 575 -24.79 -46.01 10.92
CA ARG A 575 -26.01 -46.03 11.77
C ARG A 575 -26.78 -47.33 11.61
N VAL A 576 -27.03 -47.80 10.38
CA VAL A 576 -27.78 -49.03 10.10
C VAL A 576 -27.07 -50.28 10.63
N VAL A 577 -25.74 -50.36 10.46
CA VAL A 577 -24.92 -51.47 11.01
C VAL A 577 -24.89 -51.43 12.54
N SER A 578 -24.81 -50.24 13.16
CA SER A 578 -24.87 -50.09 14.62
C SER A 578 -26.24 -50.42 15.22
N SER A 579 -27.34 -50.15 14.50
CA SER A 579 -28.69 -50.55 14.92
C SER A 579 -28.96 -52.05 14.70
N GLY A 580 -28.35 -52.66 13.66
CA GLY A 580 -28.43 -54.09 13.41
C GLY A 580 -27.71 -54.92 14.49
N GLN A 581 -26.56 -54.45 14.99
CA GLN A 581 -25.84 -55.11 16.09
C GLN A 581 -26.54 -54.96 17.45
N LYS A 582 -27.27 -53.87 17.71
CA LYS A 582 -28.06 -53.71 18.95
C LYS A 582 -29.26 -54.66 19.01
N ASN A 583 -29.91 -54.97 17.89
CA ASN A 583 -31.04 -55.91 17.85
C ASN A 583 -30.63 -57.38 18.03
N GLN A 584 -29.39 -57.77 17.74
CA GLN A 584 -28.88 -59.11 18.04
C GLN A 584 -28.38 -59.28 19.49
N ALA A 585 -28.06 -58.18 20.19
CA ALA A 585 -27.59 -58.22 21.57
C ALA A 585 -28.72 -58.28 22.62
N GLN A 586 -29.96 -57.89 22.27
CA GLN A 586 -31.10 -57.92 23.21
C GLN A 586 -31.90 -59.24 23.24
N THR A 587 -31.60 -60.21 22.36
CA THR A 587 -32.28 -61.52 22.34
C THR A 587 -31.49 -62.66 23.02
N LYS A 588 -30.34 -62.38 23.65
CA LYS A 588 -29.47 -63.40 24.28
C LYS A 588 -29.03 -63.11 25.72
N ALA A 589 -29.90 -62.50 26.54
CA ALA A 589 -29.64 -62.36 27.97
C ALA A 589 -30.90 -62.69 28.81
N GLN A 590 -31.19 -63.98 28.95
CA GLN A 590 -31.96 -64.53 30.07
C GLN A 590 -31.00 -65.30 30.98
N PRO A 591 -31.04 -65.11 32.31
CA PRO A 591 -30.04 -65.64 33.22
C PRO A 591 -30.34 -67.09 33.60
N LYS A 592 -29.33 -67.96 33.64
CA LYS A 592 -29.40 -69.27 34.27
C LYS A 592 -28.54 -69.32 35.53
N LEU A 593 -29.15 -69.92 36.56
CA LEU A 593 -28.73 -70.07 37.94
C LEU A 593 -27.41 -70.82 38.17
N ASN A 594 -26.79 -70.45 39.29
CA ASN A 594 -25.75 -71.08 40.13
C ASN A 594 -25.63 -72.63 40.10
N ALA A 595 -24.38 -73.11 40.26
CA ALA A 595 -24.01 -74.05 41.33
C ALA A 595 -22.48 -74.26 41.46
N LYS A 596 -22.03 -74.17 42.73
CA LYS A 596 -20.75 -74.54 43.35
C LYS A 596 -19.56 -73.58 43.25
#